data_AF-A0A7W0Y5X2-F1
#
_entry.id   AF-A0A7W0Y5X2-F1
#
_cell.length_a   1.000
_cell.length_b   1.000
_cell.length_c   1.000
_cell.angle_alpha   90.00
_cell.angle_beta   90.00
_cell.angle_gamma   90.00
#
_symmetry.space_group_name_H-M   'P 1'
#
loop_
_entity.id
_entity.type
_entity.pdbx_description
1 polymer ?
#
loop_
_entity_poly.entity_id
_entity_poly.type
_entity_poly.pdbx_seq_one_letter_code
_entity_poly.pdbx_strand_id
1 'polypeptide(L)'
;MLAEYVGMHQQPATRTLISAFLLGVTIASGACLGDADEDPVAAEGEAEEEGEEGEVFEEPDGGGLRLVISRQATVNTVRDVARARGITNGTLIAGIANAETNLTHCRADYYTQQCAQTVGTPKSPSCDGGSVLVGNADSSCAQGGLGMFQIDYGTQTQTIAHYGKKVLSLSGNIGLGIDHILNDLWMCSLTPKWGSDRTVALQRAVTWLNGARRGTADYNTFFMCMSRHYNGAGTQAQANYYKSKTEDVFNQYGSGNTTPPPPTPTGSAPGRVNTAGVALTIRSGASSTSTAVGTVADGTNVTIRCQKRGESITGTYGTSNLWDKIGTGYISDAYVATSSDGQVAASCP
;
A
#
# COMPACT_ATOMS: atom_id res chain seq x y z
N MET A 1 -2.91 28.86 -29.02
CA MET A 1 -1.63 28.30 -28.54
C MET A 1 -1.91 26.88 -28.06
N LEU A 2 -1.73 25.93 -28.97
CA LEU A 2 -1.80 24.49 -28.71
C LEU A 2 -0.37 24.07 -28.35
N ALA A 3 -0.17 23.51 -27.15
CA ALA A 3 1.04 22.76 -26.83
C ALA A 3 0.67 21.28 -26.91
N GLU A 4 1.32 20.60 -27.85
CA GLU A 4 1.14 19.21 -28.22
C GLU A 4 1.46 18.29 -27.05
N TYR A 5 0.49 17.48 -26.63
CA TYR A 5 0.70 16.30 -25.79
C TYR A 5 0.72 15.06 -26.69
N VAL A 6 1.68 15.02 -27.62
CA VAL A 6 1.95 13.86 -28.47
C VAL A 6 3.10 13.11 -27.82
N GLY A 7 2.77 12.06 -27.06
CA GLY A 7 3.76 11.27 -26.34
C GLY A 7 3.14 10.13 -25.53
N MET A 8 2.19 9.38 -26.12
CA MET A 8 1.65 8.15 -25.51
C MET A 8 1.59 7.02 -26.55
N HIS A 9 2.68 6.83 -27.28
CA HIS A 9 2.90 5.69 -28.17
C HIS A 9 4.31 5.11 -28.01
N GLN A 10 4.64 4.72 -26.79
CA GLN A 10 5.50 3.57 -26.60
C GLN A 10 4.69 2.55 -25.81
N GLN A 11 4.31 1.47 -26.49
CA GLN A 11 3.93 0.25 -25.80
C GLN A 11 5.08 -0.08 -24.84
N PRO A 12 4.83 -0.32 -23.53
CA PRO A 12 5.86 -0.93 -22.71
C PRO A 12 6.27 -2.21 -23.42
N ALA A 13 7.59 -2.40 -23.57
CA ALA A 13 8.15 -3.58 -24.21
C ALA A 13 7.41 -4.82 -23.69
N THR A 14 6.85 -5.60 -24.60
CA THR A 14 6.23 -6.90 -24.29
C THR A 14 7.17 -7.67 -23.38
N ARG A 15 6.82 -7.81 -22.10
CA ARG A 15 7.52 -8.66 -21.17
C ARG A 15 6.56 -9.59 -20.49
N THR A 16 6.79 -10.87 -20.76
CA THR A 16 6.38 -12.02 -19.97
C THR A 16 6.76 -11.79 -18.51
N LEU A 17 5.80 -11.44 -17.67
CA LEU A 17 5.95 -11.66 -16.24
C LEU A 17 5.95 -13.18 -16.02
N ILE A 18 7.10 -13.73 -15.64
CA ILE A 18 7.17 -15.13 -15.21
C ILE A 18 6.47 -15.18 -13.86
N SER A 19 5.18 -15.51 -13.89
CA SER A 19 4.39 -15.78 -12.70
C SER A 19 5.07 -16.92 -11.93
N ALA A 20 5.38 -16.68 -10.66
CA ALA A 20 5.84 -17.73 -9.76
C ALA A 20 4.75 -18.80 -9.64
N PHE A 21 4.91 -19.91 -10.36
CA PHE A 21 4.15 -21.12 -10.17
C PHE A 21 4.51 -21.70 -8.79
N LEU A 22 3.70 -21.40 -7.78
CA LEU A 22 3.71 -22.16 -6.54
C LEU A 22 3.10 -23.53 -6.84
N LEU A 23 3.96 -24.53 -7.10
CA LEU A 23 3.60 -25.94 -7.01
C LEU A 23 3.11 -26.22 -5.58
N GLY A 24 1.82 -26.50 -5.44
CA GLY A 24 1.23 -26.92 -4.18
C GLY A 24 1.80 -28.27 -3.75
N VAL A 25 2.39 -28.32 -2.55
CA VAL A 25 2.65 -29.57 -1.85
C VAL A 25 1.36 -29.97 -1.14
N THR A 26 0.70 -31.01 -1.62
CA THR A 26 -0.38 -31.70 -0.92
C THR A 26 0.24 -32.50 0.22
N ILE A 27 0.02 -32.10 1.48
CA ILE A 27 0.32 -32.95 2.63
C ILE A 27 -0.91 -33.82 2.87
N ALA A 28 -0.77 -35.11 2.57
CA ALA A 28 -1.75 -36.12 2.92
C ALA A 28 -1.80 -36.28 4.44
N SER A 29 -3.02 -36.24 5.00
CA SER A 29 -3.30 -36.55 6.40
C SER A 29 -2.98 -38.01 6.68
N GLY A 30 -1.95 -38.28 7.49
CA GLY A 30 -1.70 -39.58 8.10
C GLY A 30 -2.25 -39.58 9.52
N ALA A 31 -3.34 -40.32 9.74
CA ALA A 31 -3.82 -40.66 11.06
C ALA A 31 -2.88 -41.68 11.72
N CYS A 32 -2.58 -41.50 13.00
CA CYS A 32 -2.17 -42.60 13.87
C CYS A 32 -3.08 -42.61 15.10
N LEU A 33 -3.67 -43.78 15.29
CA LEU A 33 -4.51 -44.21 16.42
C LEU A 33 -3.68 -44.25 17.71
N GLY A 34 -4.37 -44.07 18.84
CA GLY A 34 -3.77 -44.02 20.18
C GLY A 34 -3.40 -45.37 20.78
N ASP A 35 -2.85 -45.32 22.00
CA ASP A 35 -3.37 -46.00 23.19
C ASP A 35 -2.51 -45.70 24.45
N ALA A 36 -3.22 -45.64 25.60
CA ALA A 36 -2.82 -45.88 27.00
C ALA A 36 -1.66 -45.08 27.63
N ASP A 37 -1.93 -44.17 28.57
CA ASP A 37 -2.14 -44.38 30.04
C ASP A 37 -0.84 -44.68 30.81
N GLU A 38 -0.44 -43.77 31.71
CA GLU A 38 -0.28 -43.98 33.18
C GLU A 38 0.21 -42.68 33.87
N ASP A 39 -0.22 -42.53 35.12
CA ASP A 39 -0.38 -41.34 35.98
C ASP A 39 0.92 -40.82 36.70
N PRO A 40 0.86 -39.68 37.43
CA PRO A 40 2.01 -38.83 37.78
C PRO A 40 2.60 -39.08 39.17
N VAL A 41 3.85 -38.63 39.39
CA VAL A 41 4.43 -38.50 40.75
C VAL A 41 5.11 -37.15 40.89
N ALA A 42 4.58 -36.34 41.80
CA ALA A 42 5.19 -35.13 42.33
C ALA A 42 6.31 -35.47 43.31
N ALA A 43 7.39 -34.70 43.28
CA ALA A 43 8.33 -34.62 44.40
C ALA A 43 8.84 -33.17 44.51
N GLU A 44 8.52 -32.58 45.66
CA GLU A 44 9.00 -31.28 46.12
C GLU A 44 10.44 -31.40 46.64
N GLY A 45 11.19 -30.31 46.54
CA GLY A 45 12.53 -30.20 47.11
C GLY A 45 13.03 -28.76 46.99
N GLU A 46 12.85 -27.98 48.07
CA GLU A 46 13.50 -26.70 48.28
C GLU A 46 14.96 -26.91 48.74
N ALA A 47 15.88 -26.14 48.17
CA ALA A 47 17.14 -25.77 48.82
C ALA A 47 17.66 -24.47 48.18
N GLU A 48 17.69 -23.41 48.97
CA GLU A 48 18.44 -22.18 48.75
C GLU A 48 19.94 -22.47 48.92
N GLU A 49 20.81 -21.87 48.09
CA GLU A 49 21.82 -20.90 48.56
C GLU A 49 22.77 -20.39 47.45
N GLU A 50 23.11 -19.11 47.61
CA GLU A 50 24.35 -18.42 47.24
C GLU A 50 24.57 -17.97 45.79
N GLY A 51 24.77 -16.67 45.65
CA GLY A 51 24.84 -15.95 44.39
C GLY A 51 26.18 -16.04 43.68
N GLU A 52 26.09 -15.85 42.37
CA GLU A 52 27.17 -15.37 41.53
C GLU A 52 26.57 -14.31 40.62
N GLU A 53 27.22 -13.14 40.51
CA GLU A 53 26.75 -12.02 39.70
C GLU A 53 26.78 -12.43 38.22
N GLY A 54 25.64 -12.93 37.74
CA GLY A 54 25.42 -13.22 36.33
C GLY A 54 25.33 -11.90 35.57
N GLU A 55 26.28 -11.70 34.67
CA GLU A 55 26.19 -10.69 33.62
C GLU A 55 24.77 -10.71 33.04
N VAL A 56 24.13 -9.53 32.98
CA VAL A 56 22.89 -9.35 32.23
C VAL A 56 23.22 -9.66 30.77
N PHE A 57 23.07 -10.93 30.39
CA PHE A 57 22.87 -11.30 29.01
C PHE A 57 21.55 -10.63 28.63
N GLU A 58 21.64 -9.50 27.94
CA GLU A 58 20.55 -9.05 27.09
C GLU A 58 20.16 -10.26 26.26
N GLU A 59 18.94 -10.75 26.45
CA GLU A 59 18.39 -11.72 25.52
C GLU A 59 18.58 -11.14 24.13
N PRO A 60 19.24 -11.86 23.19
CA PRO A 60 19.34 -11.35 21.84
C PRO A 60 17.92 -11.23 21.33
N ASP A 61 17.47 -9.99 21.12
CA ASP A 61 16.17 -9.61 20.57
C ASP A 61 15.65 -10.74 19.69
N GLY A 62 14.73 -11.55 20.24
CA GLY A 62 14.22 -12.72 19.57
C GLY A 62 13.78 -12.28 18.18
N GLY A 63 14.41 -12.85 17.15
CA GLY A 63 14.30 -12.47 15.74
C GLY A 63 12.90 -12.66 15.14
N GLY A 64 11.88 -12.04 15.73
CA GLY A 64 10.62 -11.75 15.09
C GLY A 64 10.89 -10.66 14.07
N LEU A 65 10.61 -10.94 12.80
CA LEU A 65 10.52 -9.92 11.76
C LEU A 65 9.70 -8.75 12.29
N ARG A 66 10.34 -7.60 12.50
CA ARG A 66 9.65 -6.35 12.84
C ARG A 66 8.69 -6.02 11.70
N LEU A 67 7.41 -6.33 11.92
CA LEU A 67 6.33 -5.96 11.02
C LEU A 67 6.17 -4.44 11.04
N VAL A 68 6.51 -3.78 9.94
CA VAL A 68 6.46 -2.33 9.75
C VAL A 68 5.04 -1.89 9.42
N ILE A 69 4.37 -2.57 8.47
CA ILE A 69 2.98 -2.31 8.11
C ILE A 69 2.20 -3.64 8.09
N SER A 70 1.17 -3.73 8.93
CA SER A 70 0.31 -4.91 8.90
C SER A 70 -0.52 -4.98 7.61
N ARG A 71 -0.81 -6.19 7.12
CA ARG A 71 -1.67 -6.38 5.94
C ARG A 71 -3.05 -5.74 6.11
N GLN A 72 -3.59 -5.72 7.34
CA GLN A 72 -4.84 -5.02 7.64
C GLN A 72 -4.71 -3.50 7.48
N ALA A 73 -3.60 -2.90 7.92
CA ALA A 73 -3.32 -1.48 7.71
C ALA A 73 -3.18 -1.17 6.21
N THR A 74 -2.45 -2.01 5.46
CA THR A 74 -2.36 -1.88 3.99
C THR A 74 -3.74 -1.88 3.33
N VAL A 75 -4.61 -2.84 3.67
CA VAL A 75 -5.97 -2.92 3.10
C VAL A 75 -6.81 -1.69 3.45
N ASN A 76 -6.69 -1.18 4.68
CA ASN A 76 -7.36 0.05 5.08
C ASN A 76 -6.89 1.25 4.24
N THR A 77 -5.58 1.40 4.04
CA THR A 77 -5.03 2.46 3.19
C THR A 77 -5.47 2.32 1.74
N VAL A 78 -5.48 1.10 1.19
CA VAL A 78 -6.02 0.84 -0.16
C VAL A 78 -7.46 1.32 -0.27
N ARG A 79 -8.31 0.96 0.70
CA ARG A 79 -9.71 1.40 0.74
C ARG A 79 -9.81 2.92 0.78
N ASP A 80 -9.00 3.60 1.59
CA ASP A 80 -9.11 5.04 1.80
C ASP A 80 -8.64 5.84 0.59
N VAL A 81 -7.52 5.43 -0.03
CA VAL A 81 -7.04 6.03 -1.29
C VAL A 81 -8.02 5.77 -2.44
N ALA A 82 -8.61 4.56 -2.51
CA ALA A 82 -9.64 4.22 -3.49
C ALA A 82 -10.92 5.07 -3.30
N ARG A 83 -11.42 5.21 -2.06
CA ARG A 83 -12.61 6.00 -1.74
C ARG A 83 -12.43 7.48 -2.03
N ALA A 84 -11.23 8.02 -1.81
CA ALA A 84 -10.90 9.41 -2.19
C ALA A 84 -11.05 9.66 -3.71
N ARG A 85 -11.06 8.60 -4.52
CA ARG A 85 -11.23 8.61 -5.98
C ARG A 85 -12.61 8.10 -6.42
N GLY A 86 -13.56 7.97 -5.50
CA GLY A 86 -14.91 7.46 -5.78
C GLY A 86 -15.00 5.95 -6.00
N ILE A 87 -13.94 5.19 -5.75
CA ILE A 87 -13.92 3.74 -5.88
C ILE A 87 -14.37 3.14 -4.53
N THR A 88 -15.57 2.55 -4.52
CA THR A 88 -16.12 1.84 -3.36
C THR A 88 -15.67 0.40 -3.30
N ASN A 89 -15.22 -0.16 -4.44
CA ASN A 89 -14.77 -1.54 -4.55
C ASN A 89 -13.26 -1.68 -4.30
N GLY A 90 -12.80 -1.20 -3.15
CA GLY A 90 -11.37 -1.23 -2.78
C GLY A 90 -10.78 -2.64 -2.67
N THR A 91 -11.62 -3.65 -2.44
CA THR A 91 -11.19 -5.05 -2.38
C THR A 91 -10.65 -5.57 -3.71
N LEU A 92 -11.20 -5.14 -4.86
CA LEU A 92 -10.61 -5.48 -6.16
C LEU A 92 -9.18 -4.97 -6.28
N ILE A 93 -8.94 -3.72 -5.84
CA ILE A 93 -7.62 -3.09 -5.87
C ILE A 93 -6.65 -3.81 -4.92
N ALA A 94 -7.09 -4.10 -3.69
CA ALA A 94 -6.31 -4.84 -2.72
C ALA A 94 -6.02 -6.28 -3.19
N GLY A 95 -6.95 -6.91 -3.92
CA GLY A 95 -6.77 -8.23 -4.51
C GLY A 95 -5.63 -8.29 -5.52
N ILE A 96 -5.47 -7.24 -6.35
CA ILE A 96 -4.31 -7.12 -7.25
C ILE A 96 -3.01 -6.99 -6.44
N ALA A 97 -2.93 -6.07 -5.47
CA ALA A 97 -1.75 -5.97 -4.60
C ALA A 97 -1.46 -7.28 -3.82
N ASN A 98 -2.49 -8.04 -3.45
CA ASN A 98 -2.31 -9.34 -2.80
C ASN A 98 -1.73 -10.40 -3.76
N ALA A 99 -2.10 -10.34 -5.04
CA ALA A 99 -1.57 -11.21 -6.07
C ALA A 99 -0.12 -10.88 -6.44
N GLU A 100 0.24 -9.59 -6.45
CA GLU A 100 1.58 -9.12 -6.79
C GLU A 100 2.57 -9.35 -5.64
N THR A 101 2.21 -8.96 -4.42
CA THR A 101 3.16 -8.92 -3.30
C THR A 101 2.55 -9.32 -1.96
N ASN A 102 1.43 -10.05 -1.96
CA ASN A 102 0.77 -10.45 -0.71
C ASN A 102 0.40 -9.25 0.20
N LEU A 103 0.05 -8.09 -0.40
CA LEU A 103 -0.24 -6.82 0.29
C LEU A 103 0.97 -6.18 0.98
N THR A 104 2.19 -6.45 0.49
CA THR A 104 3.41 -5.95 1.11
C THR A 104 4.02 -4.81 0.31
N HIS A 105 4.15 -3.65 0.96
CA HIS A 105 4.86 -2.48 0.41
C HIS A 105 6.28 -2.36 0.96
N CYS A 106 6.45 -2.66 2.25
CA CYS A 106 7.75 -2.59 2.91
C CYS A 106 8.46 -3.92 2.83
N ARG A 107 9.71 -3.87 2.43
CA ARG A 107 10.51 -5.06 2.20
C ARG A 107 10.71 -5.91 3.46
N ALA A 108 10.77 -5.27 4.63
CA ALA A 108 10.86 -5.97 5.92
C ALA A 108 9.64 -6.87 6.18
N ASP A 109 8.49 -6.54 5.60
CA ASP A 109 7.23 -7.28 5.82
C ASP A 109 7.04 -8.41 4.80
N TYR A 110 7.98 -8.58 3.86
CA TYR A 110 7.83 -9.55 2.79
C TYR A 110 8.40 -10.91 3.21
N TYR A 111 7.55 -11.93 3.15
CA TYR A 111 7.89 -13.27 3.62
C TYR A 111 8.98 -13.95 2.79
N THR A 112 9.20 -13.53 1.54
CA THR A 112 10.34 -13.97 0.73
C THR A 112 11.38 -12.87 0.66
N GLN A 113 12.57 -13.13 1.20
CA GLN A 113 13.67 -12.17 1.22
C GLN A 113 14.66 -12.42 0.07
N GLN A 114 14.15 -12.69 -1.15
CA GLN A 114 15.03 -12.99 -2.29
C GLN A 114 15.94 -11.82 -2.62
N CYS A 115 15.38 -10.61 -2.60
CA CYS A 115 16.16 -9.41 -2.82
C CYS A 115 16.61 -8.81 -1.52
N ALA A 116 17.90 -8.94 -1.14
CA ALA A 116 18.69 -8.22 -0.10
C ALA A 116 18.37 -6.72 0.07
N GLN A 117 18.45 -6.08 1.26
CA GLN A 117 18.49 -4.60 1.31
C GLN A 117 19.90 -4.25 0.86
N THR A 118 20.10 -4.23 -0.45
CA THR A 118 21.42 -3.94 -1.02
C THR A 118 21.57 -2.45 -1.18
N VAL A 119 22.83 -1.99 -1.15
CA VAL A 119 23.20 -0.63 -1.52
C VAL A 119 22.53 -0.27 -2.85
N GLY A 120 21.75 0.82 -2.86
CA GLY A 120 20.97 1.27 -4.02
C GLY A 120 19.47 1.01 -3.94
N THR A 121 18.98 0.16 -3.02
CA THR A 121 17.53 -0.05 -2.85
C THR A 121 16.87 1.25 -2.32
N PRO A 122 15.82 1.77 -2.98
CA PRO A 122 15.19 3.01 -2.56
C PRO A 122 14.55 2.90 -1.16
N LYS A 123 14.82 3.89 -0.30
CA LYS A 123 14.11 4.03 0.98
C LYS A 123 12.66 4.44 0.75
N SER A 124 11.77 3.91 1.58
CA SER A 124 10.37 4.32 1.61
C SER A 124 10.10 5.17 2.85
N PRO A 125 9.40 6.31 2.71
CA PRO A 125 8.97 7.09 3.87
C PRO A 125 7.95 6.34 4.73
N SER A 126 7.25 5.35 4.17
CA SER A 126 6.24 4.55 4.88
C SER A 126 6.84 3.33 5.58
N CYS A 127 8.14 3.06 5.42
CA CYS A 127 8.77 1.82 5.88
C CYS A 127 9.71 2.01 7.08
N ASP A 128 9.45 3.01 7.91
CA ASP A 128 10.15 3.20 9.20
C ASP A 128 11.68 3.20 9.06
N GLY A 129 12.17 3.99 8.10
CA GLY A 129 13.60 4.08 7.77
C GLY A 129 14.13 2.99 6.82
N GLY A 130 13.33 1.95 6.58
CA GLY A 130 13.60 0.83 5.68
C GLY A 130 13.28 1.10 4.19
N SER A 131 13.51 0.08 3.37
CA SER A 131 13.31 0.14 1.92
C SER A 131 11.89 -0.21 1.48
N VAL A 132 11.50 0.33 0.32
CA VAL A 132 10.37 -0.21 -0.44
C VAL A 132 10.69 -1.64 -0.90
N LEU A 133 9.65 -2.46 -1.08
CA LEU A 133 9.77 -3.76 -1.73
C LEU A 133 10.17 -3.59 -3.20
N VAL A 134 11.10 -4.40 -3.68
CA VAL A 134 11.54 -4.38 -5.08
C VAL A 134 11.74 -5.78 -5.64
N GLY A 135 11.20 -6.03 -6.83
CA GLY A 135 11.74 -7.00 -7.79
C GLY A 135 11.95 -8.40 -7.30
N ASN A 136 11.16 -8.84 -6.31
CA ASN A 136 11.41 -10.09 -5.60
C ASN A 136 10.94 -11.32 -6.40
N ALA A 137 10.63 -11.14 -7.69
CA ALA A 137 10.40 -12.19 -8.67
C ALA A 137 11.30 -12.03 -9.91
N ASP A 138 12.12 -10.97 -9.98
CA ASP A 138 12.99 -10.67 -11.11
C ASP A 138 14.35 -11.33 -10.96
N SER A 139 15.01 -11.58 -12.10
CA SER A 139 16.36 -12.16 -12.14
C SER A 139 17.43 -11.25 -11.51
N SER A 140 17.12 -9.97 -11.26
CA SER A 140 17.97 -9.07 -10.49
C SER A 140 17.16 -8.06 -9.68
N CYS A 141 17.61 -7.81 -8.47
CA CYS A 141 16.96 -6.87 -7.54
C CYS A 141 17.09 -5.40 -7.94
N ALA A 142 17.84 -5.09 -9.00
CA ALA A 142 18.02 -3.74 -9.53
C ALA A 142 17.02 -3.40 -10.67
N GLN A 143 16.29 -4.39 -11.18
CA GLN A 143 15.46 -4.28 -12.40
C GLN A 143 13.98 -4.55 -12.16
N GLY A 144 13.52 -4.48 -10.92
CA GLY A 144 12.14 -4.84 -10.58
C GLY A 144 11.23 -3.69 -10.18
N GLY A 145 9.93 -4.00 -10.23
CA GLY A 145 8.86 -3.08 -9.86
C GLY A 145 8.95 -2.63 -8.39
N LEU A 146 8.49 -1.41 -8.13
CA LEU A 146 8.54 -0.78 -6.81
C LEU A 146 7.21 -0.95 -6.06
N GLY A 147 7.30 -1.35 -4.79
CA GLY A 147 6.19 -1.40 -3.84
C GLY A 147 5.18 -2.49 -4.14
N MET A 148 4.02 -2.44 -3.47
CA MET A 148 3.08 -3.55 -3.53
C MET A 148 2.35 -3.73 -4.87
N PHE A 149 2.28 -2.68 -5.69
CA PHE A 149 1.75 -2.76 -7.05
C PHE A 149 2.85 -3.02 -8.09
N GLN A 150 4.10 -3.24 -7.68
CA GLN A 150 5.23 -3.51 -8.57
C GLN A 150 5.31 -2.51 -9.74
N ILE A 151 5.19 -1.22 -9.43
CA ILE A 151 5.20 -0.14 -10.44
C ILE A 151 6.56 -0.10 -11.13
N ASP A 152 6.56 -0.18 -12.45
CA ASP A 152 7.77 -0.27 -13.26
C ASP A 152 7.74 0.66 -14.49
N TYR A 153 8.89 1.27 -14.79
CA TYR A 153 9.21 2.04 -15.98
C TYR A 153 10.66 1.74 -16.44
N GLY A 154 11.10 0.49 -16.31
CA GLY A 154 12.43 0.01 -16.69
C GLY A 154 13.32 -0.27 -15.47
N THR A 155 14.25 0.63 -15.19
CA THR A 155 15.07 0.54 -13.96
C THR A 155 14.39 1.29 -12.82
N GLN A 156 14.73 0.95 -11.57
CA GLN A 156 14.23 1.66 -10.38
C GLN A 156 14.42 3.18 -10.48
N THR A 157 15.60 3.61 -10.94
CA THR A 157 15.92 5.04 -11.14
C THR A 157 15.01 5.69 -12.17
N GLN A 158 14.72 5.00 -13.27
CA GLN A 158 13.79 5.50 -14.30
C GLN A 158 12.36 5.55 -13.77
N THR A 159 11.92 4.54 -13.03
CA THR A 159 10.62 4.53 -12.36
C THR A 159 10.46 5.72 -11.41
N ILE A 160 11.47 6.00 -10.57
CA ILE A 160 11.44 7.15 -9.65
C ILE A 160 11.52 8.47 -10.43
N ALA A 161 12.31 8.55 -11.50
CA ALA A 161 12.39 9.75 -12.33
C ALA A 161 11.06 10.05 -13.04
N HIS A 162 10.36 9.01 -13.48
CA HIS A 162 9.09 9.13 -14.19
C HIS A 162 7.93 9.46 -13.23
N TYR A 163 7.77 8.69 -12.15
CA TYR A 163 6.64 8.85 -11.23
C TYR A 163 6.90 9.79 -10.06
N GLY A 164 8.15 10.19 -9.84
CA GLY A 164 8.59 10.95 -8.67
C GLY A 164 8.64 10.11 -7.40
N LYS A 165 9.00 10.74 -6.28
CA LYS A 165 9.17 10.07 -4.96
C LYS A 165 7.88 9.42 -4.43
N LYS A 166 6.70 9.81 -4.93
CA LYS A 166 5.42 9.22 -4.50
C LYS A 166 5.36 7.70 -4.72
N VAL A 167 6.04 7.15 -5.72
CA VAL A 167 6.09 5.70 -5.96
C VAL A 167 6.66 4.91 -4.78
N LEU A 168 7.46 5.58 -3.94
CA LEU A 168 8.11 5.00 -2.76
C LEU A 168 7.21 5.02 -1.52
N SER A 169 6.24 5.93 -1.43
CA SER A 169 5.26 5.96 -0.34
C SER A 169 4.18 4.90 -0.51
N LEU A 170 3.56 4.44 0.58
CA LEU A 170 2.46 3.47 0.53
C LEU A 170 1.30 3.99 -0.31
N SER A 171 0.76 5.19 -0.02
CA SER A 171 -0.40 5.70 -0.74
C SER A 171 -0.09 6.21 -2.13
N GLY A 172 1.12 6.72 -2.36
CA GLY A 172 1.56 7.04 -3.72
C GLY A 172 1.69 5.79 -4.59
N ASN A 173 2.19 4.68 -4.04
CA ASN A 173 2.20 3.38 -4.72
C ASN A 173 0.77 2.87 -4.99
N ILE A 174 -0.14 2.97 -4.01
CA ILE A 174 -1.58 2.65 -4.19
C ILE A 174 -2.19 3.50 -5.31
N GLY A 175 -1.95 4.80 -5.28
CA GLY A 175 -2.49 5.73 -6.25
C GLY A 175 -2.05 5.39 -7.66
N LEU A 176 -0.77 5.08 -7.84
CA LEU A 176 -0.22 4.63 -9.13
C LEU A 176 -0.77 3.26 -9.55
N GLY A 177 -0.96 2.33 -8.62
CA GLY A 177 -1.62 1.05 -8.90
C GLY A 177 -3.05 1.21 -9.38
N ILE A 178 -3.83 2.10 -8.76
CA ILE A 178 -5.18 2.45 -9.21
C ILE A 178 -5.15 3.06 -10.60
N ASP A 179 -4.23 4.00 -10.86
CA ASP A 179 -4.10 4.63 -12.19
C ASP A 179 -3.78 3.58 -13.27
N HIS A 180 -2.91 2.61 -12.94
CA HIS A 180 -2.55 1.50 -13.82
C HIS A 180 -3.75 0.59 -14.10
N ILE A 181 -4.44 0.13 -13.05
CA ILE A 181 -5.65 -0.71 -13.17
C ILE A 181 -6.72 -0.03 -14.02
N LEU A 182 -6.99 1.26 -13.80
CA LEU A 182 -7.99 1.98 -14.59
C LEU A 182 -7.57 2.12 -16.06
N ASN A 183 -6.27 2.31 -16.33
CA ASN A 183 -5.73 2.34 -17.68
C ASN A 183 -5.86 0.98 -18.38
N ASP A 184 -5.57 -0.11 -17.68
CA ASP A 184 -5.71 -1.49 -18.18
C ASP A 184 -7.16 -1.83 -18.51
N LEU A 185 -8.08 -1.43 -17.63
CA LEU A 185 -9.50 -1.59 -17.88
C LEU A 185 -9.96 -0.75 -19.08
N TRP A 186 -9.40 0.43 -19.32
CA TRP A 186 -9.72 1.25 -20.49
C TRP A 186 -9.20 0.64 -21.80
N MET A 187 -8.01 0.01 -21.77
CA MET A 187 -7.43 -0.68 -22.92
C MET A 187 -8.12 -2.01 -23.23
N CYS A 188 -8.70 -2.65 -22.22
CA CYS A 188 -9.33 -3.95 -22.36
C CYS A 188 -10.47 -3.94 -23.39
N SER A 189 -10.49 -4.95 -24.26
CA SER A 189 -11.56 -5.12 -25.24
C SER A 189 -12.85 -5.67 -24.64
N LEU A 190 -12.80 -6.20 -23.41
CA LEU A 190 -13.94 -6.82 -22.72
C LEU A 190 -14.74 -5.84 -21.86
N THR A 191 -14.21 -4.64 -21.60
CA THR A 191 -14.90 -3.58 -20.89
C THR A 191 -15.69 -2.69 -21.86
N PRO A 192 -16.72 -1.97 -21.38
CA PRO A 192 -17.41 -0.98 -22.20
C PRO A 192 -16.44 0.09 -22.72
N LYS A 193 -16.70 0.60 -23.92
CA LYS A 193 -15.96 1.76 -24.44
C LYS A 193 -16.50 3.04 -23.81
N TRP A 194 -15.67 3.70 -23.00
CA TRP A 194 -16.09 4.86 -22.19
C TRP A 194 -15.94 6.23 -22.87
N GLY A 195 -15.57 6.24 -24.15
CA GLY A 195 -15.35 7.46 -24.93
C GLY A 195 -13.87 7.83 -25.05
N SER A 196 -13.61 8.90 -25.81
CA SER A 196 -12.27 9.42 -26.11
C SER A 196 -11.77 10.48 -25.12
N ASP A 197 -12.69 11.17 -24.42
CA ASP A 197 -12.31 12.06 -23.32
C ASP A 197 -11.84 11.22 -22.13
N ARG A 198 -10.56 11.35 -21.78
CA ARG A 198 -9.94 10.52 -20.74
C ARG A 198 -10.54 10.76 -19.37
N THR A 199 -10.87 12.00 -19.02
CA THR A 199 -11.42 12.35 -17.70
C THR A 199 -12.80 11.73 -17.52
N VAL A 200 -13.66 11.88 -18.52
CA VAL A 200 -15.00 11.29 -18.53
C VAL A 200 -14.92 9.76 -18.59
N ALA A 201 -13.98 9.22 -19.38
CA ALA A 201 -13.78 7.78 -19.50
C ALA A 201 -13.38 7.15 -18.17
N LEU A 202 -12.44 7.76 -17.43
CA LEU A 202 -12.02 7.29 -16.11
C LEU A 202 -13.17 7.35 -15.10
N GLN A 203 -14.00 8.40 -15.12
CA GLN A 203 -15.16 8.47 -14.22
C GLN A 203 -16.16 7.33 -14.49
N ARG A 204 -16.40 6.99 -15.76
CA ARG A 204 -17.24 5.86 -16.16
C ARG A 204 -16.61 4.51 -15.79
N ALA A 205 -15.29 4.39 -15.93
CA ALA A 205 -14.53 3.22 -15.49
C ALA A 205 -14.69 2.98 -13.98
N VAL A 206 -14.61 4.05 -13.16
CA VAL A 206 -14.85 3.98 -11.72
C VAL A 206 -16.27 3.50 -11.42
N THR A 207 -17.28 4.05 -12.11
CA THR A 207 -18.67 3.58 -11.96
C THR A 207 -18.80 2.09 -12.29
N TRP A 208 -18.20 1.63 -13.39
CA TRP A 208 -18.20 0.21 -13.77
C TRP A 208 -17.49 -0.66 -12.74
N LEU A 209 -16.30 -0.25 -12.27
CA LEU A 209 -15.52 -0.95 -11.27
C LEU A 209 -16.29 -1.13 -9.94
N ASN A 210 -17.08 -0.12 -9.55
CA ASN A 210 -17.96 -0.19 -8.37
C ASN A 210 -19.13 -1.18 -8.54
N GLY A 211 -19.53 -1.47 -9.78
CA GLY A 211 -20.55 -2.45 -10.15
C GLY A 211 -20.00 -3.89 -10.30
N ALA A 212 -18.69 -4.05 -10.49
CA ALA A 212 -18.02 -5.35 -10.63
C ALA A 212 -17.96 -6.10 -9.29
N ARG A 213 -19.05 -6.76 -8.90
CA ARG A 213 -19.22 -7.46 -7.61
C ARG A 213 -19.26 -8.97 -7.79
N ARG A 214 -18.89 -9.72 -6.75
CA ARG A 214 -18.95 -11.19 -6.77
C ARG A 214 -20.29 -11.70 -7.33
N GLY A 215 -20.20 -12.60 -8.30
CA GLY A 215 -21.36 -13.15 -9.01
C GLY A 215 -21.80 -12.37 -10.25
N THR A 216 -21.28 -11.16 -10.51
CA THR A 216 -21.58 -10.43 -11.75
C THR A 216 -20.63 -10.84 -12.89
N ALA A 217 -21.08 -10.64 -14.13
CA ALA A 217 -20.22 -10.81 -15.29
C ALA A 217 -19.02 -9.85 -15.25
N ASP A 218 -19.26 -8.59 -14.86
CA ASP A 218 -18.21 -7.56 -14.74
C ASP A 218 -17.09 -7.95 -13.78
N TYR A 219 -17.40 -8.68 -12.69
CA TYR A 219 -16.38 -9.20 -11.77
C TYR A 219 -15.44 -10.19 -12.45
N ASN A 220 -15.96 -11.09 -13.28
CA ASN A 220 -15.11 -12.01 -14.03
C ASN A 220 -14.36 -11.28 -15.17
N THR A 221 -15.01 -10.31 -15.82
CA THR A 221 -14.39 -9.45 -16.84
C THR A 221 -13.20 -8.69 -16.28
N PHE A 222 -13.31 -8.13 -15.06
CA PHE A 222 -12.22 -7.44 -14.38
C PHE A 222 -10.94 -8.30 -14.34
N PHE A 223 -11.04 -9.54 -13.84
CA PHE A 223 -9.87 -10.41 -13.73
C PHE A 223 -9.30 -10.86 -15.08
N MET A 224 -10.15 -11.06 -16.08
CA MET A 224 -9.67 -11.34 -17.44
C MET A 224 -8.91 -10.14 -18.02
N CYS A 225 -9.37 -8.91 -17.76
CA CYS A 225 -8.64 -7.71 -18.16
C CYS A 225 -7.31 -7.55 -17.42
N MET A 226 -7.27 -7.82 -16.11
CA MET A 226 -6.01 -7.82 -15.34
C MET A 226 -5.03 -8.87 -15.85
N SER A 227 -5.52 -10.08 -16.17
CA SER A 227 -4.68 -11.09 -16.81
C SER A 227 -4.07 -10.62 -18.13
N ARG A 228 -4.83 -9.90 -18.97
CA ARG A 228 -4.37 -9.44 -20.29
C ARG A 228 -3.45 -8.24 -20.25
N HIS A 229 -3.74 -7.26 -19.40
CA HIS A 229 -3.13 -5.93 -19.48
C HIS A 229 -2.21 -5.62 -18.29
N TYR A 230 -2.61 -6.02 -17.08
CA TYR A 230 -1.77 -5.84 -15.90
C TYR A 230 -0.61 -6.86 -15.91
N ASN A 231 -0.95 -8.14 -16.12
CA ASN A 231 0.03 -9.22 -16.13
C ASN A 231 0.63 -9.51 -17.52
N GLY A 232 -0.19 -9.44 -18.56
CA GLY A 232 0.22 -9.75 -19.94
C GLY A 232 -0.03 -11.20 -20.40
N ALA A 233 -0.32 -12.15 -19.51
CA ALA A 233 -0.56 -13.55 -19.91
C ALA A 233 -1.85 -13.75 -20.72
N GLY A 234 -2.92 -13.02 -20.39
CA GLY A 234 -4.23 -13.12 -21.04
C GLY A 234 -4.93 -14.48 -20.92
N THR A 235 -4.57 -15.30 -19.93
CA THR A 235 -5.11 -16.65 -19.72
C THR A 235 -6.18 -16.70 -18.62
N GLN A 236 -7.10 -17.66 -18.74
CA GLN A 236 -8.10 -17.91 -17.70
C GLN A 236 -7.46 -18.36 -16.38
N ALA A 237 -6.34 -19.09 -16.43
CA ALA A 237 -5.62 -19.51 -15.23
C ALA A 237 -5.10 -18.30 -14.44
N GLN A 238 -4.50 -17.32 -15.12
CA GLN A 238 -4.04 -16.09 -14.49
C GLN A 238 -5.21 -15.23 -13.97
N ALA A 239 -6.32 -15.15 -14.72
CA ALA A 239 -7.53 -14.49 -14.23
C ALA A 239 -8.06 -15.16 -12.95
N ASN A 240 -8.07 -16.49 -12.89
CA ASN A 240 -8.47 -17.25 -11.71
C ASN A 240 -7.51 -17.02 -10.53
N TYR A 241 -6.21 -16.87 -10.78
CA TYR A 241 -5.23 -16.51 -9.75
C TYR A 241 -5.55 -15.15 -9.11
N TYR A 242 -5.72 -14.10 -9.91
CA TYR A 242 -6.11 -12.77 -9.38
C TYR A 242 -7.44 -12.82 -8.64
N LYS A 243 -8.41 -13.56 -9.17
CA LYS A 243 -9.71 -13.77 -8.51
C LYS A 243 -9.54 -14.44 -7.14
N SER A 244 -8.79 -15.54 -7.07
CA SER A 244 -8.49 -16.25 -5.83
C SER A 244 -7.85 -15.32 -4.79
N LYS A 245 -6.84 -14.55 -5.20
CA LYS A 245 -6.16 -13.59 -4.33
C LYS A 245 -7.06 -12.46 -3.86
N THR A 246 -8.07 -12.10 -4.65
CA THR A 246 -9.09 -11.12 -4.25
C THR A 246 -10.10 -11.72 -3.27
N GLU A 247 -10.50 -12.97 -3.46
CA GLU A 247 -11.36 -13.68 -2.50
C GLU A 247 -10.64 -13.91 -1.16
N ASP A 248 -9.33 -14.16 -1.16
CA ASP A 248 -8.52 -14.22 0.07
C ASP A 248 -8.63 -12.91 0.87
N VAL A 249 -8.47 -11.77 0.20
CA VAL A 249 -8.64 -10.44 0.82
C VAL A 249 -10.06 -10.26 1.32
N PHE A 250 -11.05 -10.67 0.53
CA PHE A 250 -12.46 -10.57 0.93
C PHE A 250 -12.74 -11.39 2.20
N ASN A 251 -12.27 -12.63 2.26
CA ASN A 251 -12.54 -13.55 3.36
C ASN A 251 -11.81 -13.13 4.63
N GLN A 252 -10.60 -12.58 4.51
CA GLN A 252 -9.78 -12.19 5.65
C GLN A 252 -10.14 -10.80 6.19
N TYR A 253 -10.47 -9.85 5.33
CA TYR A 253 -10.62 -8.42 5.69
C TYR A 253 -12.01 -7.84 5.37
N GLY A 254 -12.89 -8.64 4.78
CA GLY A 254 -14.22 -8.23 4.34
C GLY A 254 -14.23 -7.54 2.97
N SER A 255 -15.44 -7.13 2.55
CA SER A 255 -15.70 -6.49 1.26
C SER A 255 -15.10 -5.10 1.07
N GLY A 256 -14.36 -4.56 2.05
CA GLY A 256 -14.02 -3.14 2.13
C GLY A 256 -15.24 -2.20 2.21
N ASN A 257 -16.46 -2.77 2.24
CA ASN A 257 -17.76 -2.10 2.20
C ASN A 257 -18.56 -2.32 3.49
N THR A 258 -18.16 -3.29 4.33
CA THR A 258 -18.89 -3.71 5.55
C THR A 258 -18.17 -3.35 6.84
N THR A 259 -16.88 -3.01 6.80
CA THR A 259 -16.24 -2.32 7.90
C THR A 259 -16.49 -0.82 7.70
N PRO A 260 -17.06 -0.12 8.70
CA PRO A 260 -16.92 1.34 8.78
C PRO A 260 -15.46 1.71 8.50
N PRO A 261 -15.16 2.91 7.97
CA PRO A 261 -13.79 3.40 8.08
C PRO A 261 -13.28 3.12 9.50
N PRO A 262 -12.00 2.72 9.71
CA PRO A 262 -11.45 2.51 11.03
C PRO A 262 -11.89 3.69 11.89
N PRO A 263 -12.25 3.46 13.17
CA PRO A 263 -12.76 4.51 14.02
C PRO A 263 -11.86 5.72 13.83
N THR A 264 -12.47 6.86 13.47
CA THR A 264 -11.74 8.11 13.24
C THR A 264 -10.73 8.24 14.36
N PRO A 265 -9.43 8.40 14.06
CA PRO A 265 -8.40 8.34 15.09
C PRO A 265 -8.80 9.21 16.27
N THR A 266 -8.96 8.61 17.45
CA THR A 266 -9.51 9.29 18.62
C THR A 266 -8.35 9.98 19.35
N GLY A 267 -7.84 11.06 18.79
CA GLY A 267 -6.77 11.83 19.43
C GLY A 267 -5.89 12.61 18.46
N SER A 268 -4.85 13.20 19.01
CA SER A 268 -3.79 13.86 18.25
C SER A 268 -2.73 12.84 17.78
N ALA A 269 -2.04 13.17 16.69
CA ALA A 269 -0.93 12.36 16.18
C ALA A 269 0.37 13.20 16.09
N PRO A 270 1.55 12.58 16.19
CA PRO A 270 2.80 13.23 15.84
C PRO A 270 2.94 13.34 14.32
N GLY A 271 3.66 14.36 13.85
CA GLY A 271 4.08 14.48 12.46
C GLY A 271 5.39 15.25 12.35
N ARG A 272 6.12 15.09 11.23
CA ARG A 272 7.34 15.83 10.95
C ARG A 272 7.26 16.57 9.63
N VAL A 273 7.40 17.89 9.63
CA VAL A 273 7.35 18.69 8.41
C VAL A 273 8.54 18.35 7.50
N ASN A 274 8.28 18.20 6.20
CA ASN A 274 9.28 18.00 5.17
C ASN A 274 8.92 18.76 3.89
N THR A 275 9.67 19.80 3.60
CA THR A 275 9.46 20.73 2.48
C THR A 275 10.73 20.95 1.66
N ALA A 276 11.77 20.14 1.88
CA ALA A 276 13.08 20.29 1.24
C ALA A 276 13.71 21.68 1.47
N GLY A 277 13.65 22.18 2.70
CA GLY A 277 14.35 23.38 3.17
C GLY A 277 13.52 24.67 3.27
N VAL A 278 12.32 24.72 2.71
CA VAL A 278 11.48 25.94 2.71
C VAL A 278 10.45 25.91 3.83
N ALA A 279 10.31 26.96 4.63
CA ALA A 279 9.28 27.00 5.68
C ALA A 279 7.86 26.87 5.08
N LEU A 280 7.04 26.01 5.68
CA LEU A 280 5.65 25.76 5.26
C LEU A 280 4.72 26.82 5.87
N THR A 281 3.84 27.42 5.07
CA THR A 281 2.86 28.39 5.56
C THR A 281 1.75 27.70 6.35
N ILE A 282 1.48 28.20 7.56
CA ILE A 282 0.31 27.83 8.36
C ILE A 282 -0.87 28.69 7.91
N ARG A 283 -1.98 28.05 7.55
CA ARG A 283 -3.19 28.66 6.98
C ARG A 283 -4.33 28.68 7.99
N SER A 284 -5.21 29.68 7.95
CA SER A 284 -6.39 29.75 8.82
C SER A 284 -7.44 28.66 8.51
N GLY A 285 -7.42 28.13 7.29
CA GLY A 285 -8.34 27.09 6.81
C GLY A 285 -7.62 26.03 5.98
N ALA A 286 -8.37 24.98 5.61
CA ALA A 286 -7.89 23.84 4.82
C ALA A 286 -7.79 24.18 3.32
N SER A 287 -7.09 25.27 3.00
CA SER A 287 -6.83 25.74 1.63
C SER A 287 -5.60 26.64 1.58
N SER A 288 -4.85 26.55 0.49
CA SER A 288 -3.66 27.34 0.19
C SER A 288 -3.98 28.84 0.04
N THR A 289 -5.23 29.19 -0.28
CA THR A 289 -5.68 30.57 -0.42
C THR A 289 -6.25 31.16 0.87
N SER A 290 -6.37 30.36 1.94
CA SER A 290 -6.76 30.88 3.25
C SER A 290 -5.67 31.78 3.83
N THR A 291 -6.07 32.70 4.72
CA THR A 291 -5.17 33.67 5.36
C THR A 291 -3.96 32.97 5.98
N ALA A 292 -2.76 33.48 5.71
CA ALA A 292 -1.55 33.01 6.39
C ALA A 292 -1.58 33.46 7.85
N VAL A 293 -1.45 32.52 8.78
CA VAL A 293 -1.47 32.76 10.24
C VAL A 293 -0.15 32.42 10.91
N GLY A 294 0.84 31.98 10.13
CA GLY A 294 2.20 31.72 10.59
C GLY A 294 2.99 30.88 9.59
N THR A 295 4.15 30.40 10.03
CA THR A 295 5.02 29.48 9.28
C THR A 295 5.61 28.43 10.21
N VAL A 296 5.88 27.24 9.68
CA VAL A 296 6.62 26.17 10.39
C VAL A 296 7.86 25.79 9.58
N ALA A 297 9.00 25.69 10.24
CA ALA A 297 10.26 25.38 9.57
C ALA A 297 10.29 23.92 9.07
N ASP A 298 11.05 23.68 8.00
CA ASP A 298 11.35 22.33 7.54
C ASP A 298 11.98 21.48 8.66
N GLY A 299 11.64 20.20 8.71
CA GLY A 299 12.14 19.25 9.71
C GLY A 299 11.56 19.37 11.11
N THR A 300 10.65 20.33 11.35
CA THR A 300 10.00 20.52 12.65
C THR A 300 9.07 19.36 12.99
N ASN A 301 9.17 18.84 14.22
CA ASN A 301 8.18 17.91 14.77
C ASN A 301 6.96 18.70 15.26
N VAL A 302 5.76 18.27 14.84
CA VAL A 302 4.49 18.91 15.14
C VAL A 302 3.52 17.92 15.80
N THR A 303 2.60 18.45 16.59
CA THR A 303 1.43 17.70 17.08
C THR A 303 0.22 18.06 16.22
N ILE A 304 -0.29 17.08 15.48
CA ILE A 304 -1.51 17.16 14.69
C ILE A 304 -2.69 17.00 15.65
N ARG A 305 -3.37 18.10 15.98
CA ARG A 305 -4.48 18.09 16.95
C ARG A 305 -5.73 17.41 16.37
N CYS A 306 -6.00 17.70 15.11
CA CYS A 306 -7.09 17.14 14.32
C CYS A 306 -6.77 17.35 12.84
N GLN A 307 -7.48 16.64 11.95
CA GLN A 307 -7.36 16.77 10.51
C GLN A 307 -8.67 17.21 9.87
N LYS A 308 -8.58 17.99 8.79
CA LYS A 308 -9.73 18.46 8.01
C LYS A 308 -9.50 18.18 6.53
N ARG A 309 -10.54 17.73 5.82
CA ARG A 309 -10.47 17.64 4.36
C ARG A 309 -10.69 19.01 3.73
N GLY A 310 -9.90 19.32 2.71
CA GLY A 310 -9.91 20.62 2.03
C GLY A 310 -9.34 20.54 0.62
N GLU A 311 -8.66 21.61 0.21
CA GLU A 311 -7.98 21.67 -1.08
C GLU A 311 -6.94 20.55 -1.23
N SER A 312 -6.89 19.92 -2.40
CA SER A 312 -5.87 18.92 -2.72
C SER A 312 -4.54 19.61 -3.04
N ILE A 313 -3.50 19.31 -2.27
CA ILE A 313 -2.16 19.85 -2.43
C ILE A 313 -1.20 18.72 -2.78
N THR A 314 -0.30 18.97 -3.73
CA THR A 314 0.82 18.06 -4.04
C THR A 314 2.08 18.57 -3.37
N GLY A 315 2.64 17.76 -2.48
CA GLY A 315 3.83 18.05 -1.70
C GLY A 315 4.82 16.89 -1.67
N THR A 316 5.71 16.93 -0.69
CA THR A 316 6.82 15.97 -0.53
C THR A 316 6.36 14.51 -0.45
N TYR A 317 5.22 14.25 0.18
CA TYR A 317 4.64 12.91 0.38
C TYR A 317 3.57 12.56 -0.65
N GLY A 318 3.46 13.32 -1.75
CA GLY A 318 2.47 13.10 -2.80
C GLY A 318 1.31 14.08 -2.72
N THR A 319 0.14 13.69 -3.22
CA THR A 319 -1.06 14.53 -3.23
C THR A 319 -1.97 14.14 -2.08
N SER A 320 -2.29 15.08 -1.20
CA SER A 320 -3.22 14.88 -0.08
C SER A 320 -4.28 15.98 -0.09
N ASN A 321 -5.50 15.63 0.32
CA ASN A 321 -6.55 16.60 0.64
C ASN A 321 -6.78 16.72 2.15
N LEU A 322 -5.92 16.09 2.96
CA LEU A 322 -5.91 16.23 4.40
C LEU A 322 -5.10 17.48 4.78
N TRP A 323 -5.59 18.17 5.79
CA TRP A 323 -4.97 19.36 6.37
C TRP A 323 -4.84 19.16 7.87
N ASP A 324 -3.62 19.25 8.37
CA ASP A 324 -3.24 19.02 9.76
C ASP A 324 -3.41 20.30 10.56
N LYS A 325 -4.29 20.28 11.57
CA LYS A 325 -4.41 21.39 12.50
C LYS A 325 -3.25 21.36 13.49
N ILE A 326 -2.32 22.30 13.32
CA ILE A 326 -1.18 22.53 14.20
C ILE A 326 -1.29 23.90 14.83
N GLY A 327 -0.93 24.04 16.11
CA GLY A 327 -0.99 25.32 16.81
C GLY A 327 -2.32 26.06 16.57
N THR A 328 -2.24 27.22 15.90
CA THR A 328 -3.39 28.09 15.60
C THR A 328 -4.03 27.87 14.22
N GLY A 329 -3.46 27.05 13.34
CA GLY A 329 -3.92 26.92 11.95
C GLY A 329 -3.73 25.53 11.35
N TYR A 330 -3.67 25.46 10.03
CA TYR A 330 -3.61 24.24 9.24
C TYR A 330 -2.39 24.25 8.33
N ILE A 331 -1.75 23.10 8.17
CA ILE A 331 -0.77 22.84 7.12
C ILE A 331 -1.23 21.67 6.26
N SER A 332 -0.78 21.60 5.02
CA SER A 332 -1.12 20.48 4.14
C SER A 332 -0.37 19.22 4.58
N ASP A 333 -1.11 18.14 4.82
CA ASP A 333 -0.60 16.80 5.17
C ASP A 333 0.36 16.26 4.08
N ALA A 334 0.22 16.71 2.84
CA ALA A 334 1.16 16.41 1.75
C ALA A 334 2.64 16.76 2.03
N TYR A 335 2.92 17.58 3.04
CA TYR A 335 4.26 17.97 3.50
C TYR A 335 4.60 17.46 4.90
N VAL A 336 3.78 16.60 5.49
CA VAL A 336 3.98 16.10 6.85
C VAL A 336 4.22 14.60 6.81
N ALA A 337 5.37 14.19 7.32
CA ALA A 337 5.67 12.78 7.53
C ALA A 337 4.85 12.31 8.73
N THR A 338 3.90 11.44 8.44
CA THR A 338 3.14 10.66 9.41
C THR A 338 3.45 9.18 9.14
N SER A 339 3.01 8.28 10.03
CA SER A 339 3.08 6.85 9.76
C SER A 339 2.00 6.35 8.77
N SER A 340 1.23 7.27 8.16
CA SER A 340 0.10 6.94 7.27
C SER A 340 -0.28 8.14 6.41
N ASP A 341 -0.41 7.97 5.08
CA ASP A 341 -0.95 9.04 4.22
C ASP A 341 -2.49 9.15 4.28
N GLY A 342 -3.12 8.38 5.18
CA GLY A 342 -4.52 8.51 5.57
C GLY A 342 -4.68 9.39 6.82
N GLN A 343 -5.91 9.52 7.30
CA GLN A 343 -6.17 10.31 8.50
C GLN A 343 -5.56 9.63 9.73
N VAL A 344 -4.69 10.33 10.47
CA VAL A 344 -3.97 9.87 11.67
C VAL A 344 -4.47 10.52 12.96
N ALA A 345 -5.19 11.63 12.87
CA ALA A 345 -5.78 12.33 14.01
C ALA A 345 -7.31 12.47 13.88
N ALA A 346 -7.98 12.89 14.95
CA ALA A 346 -9.43 13.11 14.94
C ALA A 346 -9.85 14.13 13.86
N SER A 347 -11.08 14.04 13.34
CA SER A 347 -11.58 15.08 12.44
C SER A 347 -11.77 16.39 13.20
N CYS A 348 -11.36 17.51 12.61
CA CYS A 348 -11.63 18.80 13.23
C CYS A 348 -13.14 19.11 13.27
N PRO A 349 -13.61 19.80 14.31
CA PRO A 349 -15.00 20.24 14.42
C PRO A 349 -15.48 21.08 13.23
#